data_AF-A0A645FTV9-F1
#
_entry.id   AF-A0A645FTV9-F1
#
_cell.length_a   1.000
_cell.length_b   1.000
_cell.length_c   1.000
_cell.angle_alpha   90.00
_cell.angle_beta   90.00
_cell.angle_gamma   90.00
#
_symmetry.space_group_name_H-M   'P 1'
#
loop_
_entity.id
_entity.type
_entity.pdbx_description
1 polymer ?
#
loop_
_entity_poly.entity_id
_entity_poly.type
_entity_poly.pdbx_seq_one_letter_code
_entity_poly.pdbx_strand_id
1 'polypeptide(L)'
;MRLSNEDIQKEINNQLKMPGWVLADQEVVRLLDAAMESKSEFLKIALKKDQTFYSHSLAYVKTGEEFSCLLEHVENILVETGQQILAGEIAIQPFSLQQSQACSYCQYLPVCQFDRLLPENRFRELAELADDVILQALARKEAQP
;
A
#
# COMPACT_ATOMS: atom_id res chain seq x y z
N MET A 1 -25.05 -8.80 -26.06
CA MET A 1 -25.55 -7.70 -25.21
C MET A 1 -24.79 -6.44 -25.63
N ARG A 2 -25.45 -5.45 -26.24
CA ARG A 2 -24.81 -4.16 -26.58
C ARG A 2 -25.03 -3.22 -25.39
N LEU A 3 -23.94 -2.81 -24.75
CA LEU A 3 -23.97 -1.77 -23.72
C LEU A 3 -24.22 -0.41 -24.39
N SER A 4 -24.94 0.49 -23.72
CA SER A 4 -25.09 1.86 -24.20
C SER A 4 -23.75 2.62 -24.08
N ASN A 5 -23.59 3.72 -24.82
CA ASN A 5 -22.37 4.54 -24.71
C ASN A 5 -22.17 5.07 -23.28
N GLU A 6 -23.26 5.37 -22.56
CA GLU A 6 -23.23 5.80 -21.16
C GLU A 6 -22.74 4.69 -20.22
N ASP A 7 -23.23 3.46 -20.43
CA ASP A 7 -22.79 2.30 -19.64
C ASP A 7 -21.29 2.00 -19.86
N ILE A 8 -20.82 2.15 -21.11
CA ILE A 8 -19.41 1.98 -21.46
C ILE A 8 -18.56 3.04 -20.76
N GLN A 9 -18.96 4.30 -20.81
CA GLN A 9 -18.23 5.39 -20.17
C GLN A 9 -18.15 5.21 -18.65
N LYS A 10 -19.25 4.78 -18.03
CA LYS A 10 -19.30 4.51 -16.60
C LYS A 10 -18.35 3.38 -16.19
N GLU A 11 -18.29 2.32 -16.98
CA GLU A 11 -17.39 1.20 -16.70
C GLU A 11 -15.92 1.58 -16.87
N ILE A 12 -15.60 2.37 -17.89
CA ILE A 12 -14.25 2.96 -18.07
C ILE A 12 -13.90 3.81 -16.84
N ASN A 13 -14.79 4.71 -16.41
CA ASN A 13 -14.54 5.56 -15.25
C ASN A 13 -14.32 4.73 -13.98
N ASN A 14 -15.08 3.66 -13.77
CA ASN A 14 -14.89 2.77 -12.62
C ASN A 14 -13.49 2.14 -12.59
N GLN A 15 -12.94 1.76 -13.75
CA GLN A 15 -11.59 1.18 -13.87
C GLN A 15 -10.49 2.23 -13.67
N LEU A 16 -10.77 3.49 -14.00
CA LEU A 16 -9.84 4.61 -13.87
C LEU A 16 -9.85 5.28 -12.50
N LYS A 17 -10.63 4.76 -11.54
CA LYS A 17 -10.63 5.26 -10.16
C LYS A 17 -9.24 5.18 -9.55
N MET A 18 -8.79 6.30 -8.98
CA MET A 18 -7.46 6.41 -8.39
C MET A 18 -7.30 5.38 -7.26
N PRO A 19 -6.28 4.51 -7.33
CA PRO A 19 -5.94 3.63 -6.23
C PRO A 19 -5.22 4.42 -5.13
N GLY A 20 -5.27 3.90 -3.89
CA GLY A 20 -4.55 4.46 -2.76
C GLY A 20 -5.45 4.79 -1.57
N TRP A 21 -4.89 5.57 -0.64
CA TRP A 21 -5.55 5.99 0.58
C TRP A 21 -5.86 7.49 0.58
N VAL A 22 -6.95 7.86 1.25
CA VAL A 22 -7.31 9.25 1.56
C VAL A 22 -7.40 9.44 3.06
N LEU A 23 -7.28 10.68 3.53
CA LEU A 23 -7.48 11.02 4.93
C LEU A 23 -8.93 10.76 5.33
N ALA A 24 -9.14 10.26 6.55
CA ALA A 24 -10.45 10.08 7.19
C ALA A 24 -11.09 11.42 7.57
N ASP A 25 -11.10 12.37 6.65
CA ASP A 25 -11.60 13.73 6.79
C ASP A 25 -12.54 14.04 5.63
N GLN A 26 -13.78 14.37 5.97
CA GLN A 26 -14.85 14.61 5.00
C GLN A 26 -14.64 15.91 4.22
N GLU A 27 -14.07 16.93 4.85
CA GLU A 27 -13.79 18.21 4.20
C GLU A 27 -12.70 18.03 3.16
N VAL A 28 -11.62 17.32 3.52
CA VAL A 28 -10.53 16.99 2.60
C VAL A 28 -11.04 16.15 1.43
N VAL A 29 -11.87 15.15 1.69
CA VAL A 29 -12.47 14.31 0.64
C VAL A 29 -13.35 15.13 -0.31
N ARG A 30 -14.14 16.07 0.20
CA ARG A 30 -14.95 16.98 -0.64
C ARG A 30 -14.09 17.96 -1.44
N LEU A 31 -12.95 18.37 -0.91
CA LEU A 31 -11.99 19.20 -1.66
C LEU A 31 -11.31 18.42 -2.79
N LEU A 32 -11.10 17.11 -2.60
CA LEU A 32 -10.55 16.23 -3.64
C LEU A 32 -11.57 15.91 -4.74
N ASP A 33 -12.86 15.81 -4.41
CA ASP A 33 -13.95 15.61 -5.37
C ASP A 33 -15.17 16.47 -5.01
N ALA A 34 -15.15 17.72 -5.47
CA ALA A 34 -16.20 18.71 -5.17
C ALA A 34 -17.56 18.37 -5.81
N ALA A 35 -17.58 17.55 -6.86
CA ALA A 35 -18.80 17.09 -7.53
C ALA A 35 -19.42 15.87 -6.83
N MET A 36 -18.75 15.31 -5.82
CA MET A 36 -19.23 14.12 -5.11
C MET A 36 -20.46 14.43 -4.26
N GLU A 37 -21.58 13.76 -4.58
CA GLU A 37 -22.75 13.74 -3.70
C GLU A 37 -22.62 12.68 -2.59
N SER A 38 -22.54 11.41 -3.00
CA SER A 38 -22.48 10.25 -2.08
C SER A 38 -21.39 9.25 -2.46
N LYS A 39 -21.07 9.11 -3.74
CA LYS A 39 -20.02 8.23 -4.25
C LYS A 39 -19.16 9.02 -5.20
N SER A 40 -17.84 8.97 -5.00
CA SER A 40 -16.91 9.64 -5.90
C SER A 40 -16.84 8.93 -7.24
N GLU A 41 -16.68 9.66 -8.33
CA GLU A 41 -16.37 9.07 -9.65
C GLU A 41 -14.86 8.81 -9.81
N PHE A 42 -14.02 9.60 -9.15
CA PHE A 42 -12.56 9.56 -9.27
C PHE A 42 -11.87 8.74 -8.18
N LEU A 43 -12.48 8.66 -6.99
CA LEU A 43 -11.93 7.97 -5.82
C LEU A 43 -12.70 6.68 -5.53
N LYS A 44 -12.06 5.75 -4.83
CA LYS A 44 -12.67 4.48 -4.37
C LYS A 44 -13.43 4.63 -3.04
N ILE A 45 -14.06 5.78 -2.82
CA ILE A 45 -14.76 6.12 -1.57
C ILE A 45 -16.22 6.54 -1.80
N ALA A 46 -17.02 6.37 -0.75
CA ALA A 46 -18.40 6.81 -0.68
C ALA A 46 -18.74 7.26 0.76
N LEU A 47 -19.60 8.27 0.86
CA LEU A 47 -20.14 8.84 2.09
C LEU A 47 -21.63 8.56 2.22
N LYS A 48 -22.06 8.23 3.43
CA LYS A 48 -23.47 8.12 3.81
C LYS A 48 -24.10 9.51 3.98
N LYS A 49 -25.42 9.54 4.17
CA LYS A 49 -26.17 10.78 4.46
C LYS A 49 -25.73 11.47 5.76
N ASP A 50 -25.24 10.71 6.74
CA ASP A 50 -24.66 11.22 7.99
C ASP A 50 -23.19 11.65 7.84
N GLN A 51 -22.69 11.72 6.61
CA GLN A 51 -21.32 12.04 6.23
C GLN A 51 -20.27 11.00 6.66
N THR A 52 -20.66 9.89 7.28
CA THR A 52 -19.71 8.81 7.60
C THR A 52 -19.34 8.00 6.35
N PHE A 53 -18.13 7.43 6.34
CA PHE A 53 -17.71 6.54 5.25
C PHE A 53 -18.52 5.25 5.23
N TYR A 54 -18.80 4.74 4.03
CA TYR A 54 -19.32 3.38 3.88
C TYR A 54 -18.25 2.33 4.22
N SER A 55 -18.67 1.16 4.70
CA SER A 55 -17.75 0.07 5.09
C SER A 55 -16.82 -0.38 3.96
N HIS A 56 -17.30 -0.39 2.71
CA HIS A 56 -16.48 -0.75 1.55
C HIS A 56 -15.42 0.32 1.19
N SER A 57 -15.53 1.52 1.74
CA SER A 57 -14.55 2.60 1.56
C SER A 57 -13.44 2.57 2.60
N LEU A 58 -13.62 1.86 3.73
CA LEU A 58 -12.66 1.88 4.84
C LEU A 58 -11.27 1.37 4.46
N ALA A 59 -11.17 0.44 3.50
CA ALA A 59 -9.88 -0.03 2.98
C ALA A 59 -9.07 1.06 2.23
N TYR A 60 -9.73 2.16 1.83
CA TYR A 60 -9.14 3.28 1.10
C TYR A 60 -9.03 4.54 1.97
N VAL A 61 -9.30 4.44 3.26
CA VAL A 61 -9.33 5.56 4.19
C VAL A 61 -8.35 5.27 5.34
N LYS A 62 -7.59 6.29 5.73
CA LYS A 62 -6.63 6.24 6.85
C LYS A 62 -6.83 7.46 7.75
N THR A 63 -6.74 7.30 9.07
CA THR A 63 -6.77 8.44 10.00
C THR A 63 -5.48 9.26 9.91
N GLY A 64 -5.47 10.45 10.51
CA GLY A 64 -4.26 11.28 10.56
C GLY A 64 -3.13 10.61 11.35
N GLU A 65 -3.49 9.89 12.41
CA GLU A 65 -2.56 9.10 13.23
C GLU A 65 -1.98 7.94 12.42
N GLU A 66 -2.82 7.19 11.69
CA GLU A 66 -2.36 6.09 10.82
C GLU A 66 -1.42 6.60 9.72
N PHE A 67 -1.73 7.74 9.09
CA PHE A 67 -0.83 8.37 8.12
C PHE A 67 0.51 8.78 8.75
N SER A 68 0.47 9.36 9.94
CA SER A 68 1.68 9.77 10.66
C SER A 68 2.55 8.55 10.96
N CYS A 69 1.95 7.45 11.44
CA CYS A 69 2.67 6.21 11.72
C CYS A 69 3.33 5.62 10.47
N LEU A 70 2.62 5.65 9.34
CA LEU A 70 3.14 5.17 8.06
C LEU A 70 4.34 6.00 7.59
N LEU A 71 4.25 7.33 7.69
CA LEU A 71 5.32 8.24 7.28
C LEU A 71 6.56 8.10 8.16
N GLU A 72 6.38 8.04 9.48
CA GLU A 72 7.48 7.83 10.43
C GLU A 72 8.16 6.47 10.19
N HIS A 73 7.38 5.42 9.93
CA HIS A 73 7.95 4.12 9.57
C HIS A 73 8.81 4.18 8.29
N VAL A 74 8.37 4.93 7.28
CA VAL A 74 9.17 5.14 6.06
C VAL A 74 10.47 5.87 6.38
N GLU A 75 10.45 6.92 7.20
CA GLU A 75 11.66 7.62 7.63
C GLU A 75 12.64 6.68 8.33
N ASN A 76 12.14 5.84 9.24
CA ASN A 76 12.96 4.83 9.92
C ASN A 76 13.59 3.82 8.95
N ILE A 77 12.81 3.31 7.98
CA ILE A 77 13.34 2.44 6.92
C ILE A 77 14.45 3.13 6.13
N LEU A 78 14.28 4.40 5.78
CA LEU A 78 15.28 5.16 5.01
C LEU A 78 16.58 5.32 5.80
N VAL A 79 16.48 5.65 7.09
CA VAL A 79 17.65 5.79 7.99
C VAL A 79 18.36 4.45 8.16
N GLU A 80 17.64 3.39 8.50
CA GLU A 80 18.20 2.04 8.68
C GLU A 80 18.88 1.54 7.40
N THR A 81 18.22 1.71 6.24
CA THR A 81 18.76 1.30 4.94
C THR A 81 20.01 2.11 4.60
N GLY A 82 20.02 3.42 4.86
CA GLY A 82 21.18 4.27 4.65
C GLY A 82 22.39 3.83 5.50
N GLN A 83 22.16 3.51 6.77
CA GLN A 83 23.20 2.99 7.67
C GLN A 83 23.77 1.66 7.18
N GLN A 84 22.92 0.73 6.74
CA GLN A 84 23.35 -0.57 6.19
C GLN A 84 24.20 -0.40 4.93
N ILE A 85 23.79 0.47 4.00
CA ILE A 85 24.57 0.77 2.79
C ILE A 85 25.95 1.32 3.17
N LEU A 86 26.03 2.29 4.09
CA LEU A 86 27.28 2.90 4.53
C LEU A 86 28.19 1.92 5.30
N ALA A 87 27.60 0.94 5.99
CA ALA A 87 28.33 -0.15 6.64
C ALA A 87 28.87 -1.20 5.65
N GLY A 88 28.50 -1.11 4.36
CA GLY A 88 28.91 -2.06 3.34
C GLY A 88 28.12 -3.37 3.38
N GLU A 89 26.89 -3.34 3.91
CA GLU A 89 26.00 -4.51 3.87
C GLU A 89 25.59 -4.80 2.42
N ILE A 90 25.92 -6.01 1.95
CA ILE A 90 25.71 -6.46 0.55
C ILE A 90 25.13 -7.89 0.49
N ALA A 91 24.60 -8.41 1.59
CA ALA A 91 24.05 -9.76 1.65
C ALA A 91 22.91 -9.98 0.64
N ILE A 92 22.89 -11.17 0.03
CA ILE A 92 21.87 -11.57 -0.94
C ILE A 92 20.67 -12.13 -0.16
N GLN A 93 19.68 -11.27 0.11
CA GLN A 93 18.48 -11.62 0.90
C GLN A 93 17.18 -11.27 0.16
N PRO A 94 16.86 -11.94 -0.96
CA PRO A 94 15.64 -11.66 -1.72
C PRO A 94 14.39 -12.00 -0.89
N PHE A 95 13.35 -11.17 -0.97
CA PHE A 95 12.08 -11.47 -0.32
C PHE A 95 11.21 -12.40 -1.17
N SER A 96 10.31 -13.11 -0.48
CA SER A 96 9.20 -13.86 -1.06
C SER A 96 7.93 -13.45 -0.33
N LEU A 97 6.89 -13.07 -1.07
CA LEU A 97 5.58 -12.66 -0.54
C LEU A 97 4.49 -13.21 -1.46
N GLN A 98 3.75 -14.21 -0.99
CA GLN A 98 2.77 -14.96 -1.79
C GLN A 98 3.38 -15.44 -3.13
N GLN A 99 2.92 -14.89 -4.27
CA GLN A 99 3.40 -15.20 -5.61
C GLN A 99 4.47 -14.21 -6.12
N SER A 100 4.76 -13.15 -5.34
CA SER A 100 5.74 -12.13 -5.67
C SER A 100 7.09 -12.45 -5.04
N GLN A 101 8.16 -12.34 -5.83
CA GLN A 101 9.52 -12.60 -5.37
C GLN A 101 10.45 -11.51 -5.92
N ALA A 102 11.43 -11.09 -5.12
CA ALA A 102 12.36 -10.03 -5.51
C ALA A 102 13.10 -10.34 -6.83
N CYS A 103 13.37 -11.62 -7.10
CA CYS A 103 14.14 -12.04 -8.26
C CYS A 103 13.37 -11.98 -9.59
N SER A 104 12.02 -11.90 -9.58
CA SER A 104 11.18 -12.03 -10.78
C SER A 104 11.51 -11.00 -11.87
N TYR A 105 11.97 -9.81 -11.47
CA TYR A 105 12.34 -8.72 -12.38
C TYR A 105 13.80 -8.24 -12.17
N CYS A 106 14.61 -9.00 -11.43
CA CYS A 106 15.99 -8.61 -11.11
C CYS A 106 16.95 -8.96 -12.26
N GLN A 107 17.61 -7.95 -12.83
CA GLN A 107 18.59 -8.13 -13.90
C GLN A 107 19.94 -8.69 -13.42
N TYR A 108 20.18 -8.70 -12.11
CA TYR A 108 21.44 -9.11 -11.51
C TYR A 108 21.49 -10.58 -11.08
N LEU A 109 20.45 -11.39 -11.40
CA LEU A 109 20.42 -12.81 -11.07
C LEU A 109 21.67 -13.59 -11.57
N PRO A 110 22.18 -13.37 -12.80
CA PRO A 110 23.42 -14.02 -13.25
C PRO A 110 24.68 -13.62 -12.46
N VAL A 111 24.66 -12.45 -11.82
CA VAL A 111 25.77 -11.93 -11.02
C VAL A 111 25.70 -12.46 -9.59
N CYS A 112 24.53 -12.40 -8.95
CA CYS A 112 24.38 -12.84 -7.56
C CYS A 112 24.35 -14.36 -7.42
N GLN A 113 24.01 -15.10 -8.49
CA GLN A 113 23.99 -16.57 -8.52
C GLN A 113 23.11 -17.18 -7.42
N PHE A 114 22.03 -16.50 -7.03
CA PHE A 114 21.12 -17.00 -6.00
C PHE A 114 20.44 -18.31 -6.46
N ASP A 115 20.87 -19.41 -5.86
CA ASP A 115 20.40 -20.77 -6.14
C ASP A 115 19.75 -21.38 -4.89
N ARG A 116 18.47 -21.73 -5.00
CA ARG A 116 17.66 -22.31 -3.90
C ARG A 116 18.10 -23.71 -3.48
N LEU A 117 18.91 -24.39 -4.30
CA LEU A 117 19.46 -25.69 -3.95
C LEU A 117 20.59 -25.59 -2.91
N LEU A 118 21.17 -24.40 -2.74
CA LEU A 118 22.20 -24.14 -1.76
C LEU A 118 21.58 -23.77 -0.39
N PRO A 119 21.98 -24.41 0.71
CA PRO A 119 21.35 -24.24 2.03
C PRO A 119 21.48 -22.82 2.61
N GLU A 120 22.51 -22.07 2.21
CA GLU A 120 22.76 -20.68 2.56
C GLU A 120 21.82 -19.70 1.84
N ASN A 121 21.25 -20.08 0.70
CA ASN A 121 20.38 -19.23 -0.10
C ASN A 121 18.92 -19.45 0.26
N ARG A 122 18.40 -18.58 1.12
CA ARG A 122 17.00 -18.61 1.55
C ARG A 122 16.32 -17.30 1.26
N PHE A 123 15.06 -17.37 0.85
CA PHE A 123 14.23 -16.18 0.78
C PHE A 123 13.93 -15.68 2.18
N ARG A 124 13.86 -14.36 2.31
CA ARG A 124 13.19 -13.72 3.43
C ARG A 124 11.69 -13.82 3.17
N GLU A 125 11.05 -14.80 3.81
CA GLU A 125 9.60 -14.99 3.72
C GLU A 125 8.88 -13.84 4.44
N LEU A 126 8.04 -13.12 3.70
CA LEU A 126 7.16 -12.08 4.23
C LEU A 126 5.75 -12.63 4.35
N ALA A 127 5.14 -12.42 5.51
CA ALA A 127 3.75 -12.79 5.74
C ALA A 127 2.82 -11.78 5.07
N GLU A 128 1.74 -12.27 4.46
CA GLU A 128 0.60 -11.43 4.13
C GLU A 128 -0.15 -11.12 5.42
N LEU A 129 -0.12 -9.85 5.82
CA LEU A 129 -0.78 -9.35 7.02
C LEU A 129 -1.97 -8.50 6.61
N ALA A 130 -3.04 -8.59 7.38
CA ALA A 130 -4.15 -7.67 7.26
C ALA A 130 -3.71 -6.24 7.64
N ASP A 131 -4.32 -5.26 7.01
CA ASP A 131 -3.95 -3.85 7.12
C ASP A 131 -4.04 -3.32 8.56
N ASP A 132 -5.05 -3.75 9.31
CA ASP A 132 -5.21 -3.44 10.74
C ASP A 132 -4.08 -4.03 11.60
N VAL A 133 -3.61 -5.23 11.27
CA VAL A 133 -2.48 -5.88 11.95
C VAL A 133 -1.18 -5.11 11.69
N ILE A 134 -0.97 -4.64 10.46
CA ILE A 134 0.20 -3.83 10.10
C ILE A 134 0.17 -2.51 10.87
N LEU A 135 -0.94 -1.79 10.85
CA LEU A 135 -1.08 -0.50 11.54
C LEU A 135 -0.90 -0.64 13.06
N GLN A 136 -1.44 -1.70 13.67
CA GLN A 136 -1.18 -2.02 15.08
C GLN A 136 0.30 -2.30 15.37
N ALA A 137 1.01 -2.97 14.45
CA ALA A 137 2.44 -3.24 14.61
C ALA A 137 3.28 -1.95 14.50
N LEU A 138 2.91 -1.04 13.60
CA LEU A 138 3.55 0.27 13.47
C LEU A 138 3.37 1.13 14.73
N ALA A 139 2.13 1.27 15.20
CA ALA A 139 1.82 2.03 16.41
C ALA A 139 2.52 1.46 17.67
N ARG A 140 2.75 0.14 17.74
CA ARG A 140 3.49 -0.49 18.85
C ARG A 140 5.00 -0.25 18.78
N LYS A 141 5.58 -0.19 17.57
CA LYS A 141 7.00 0.11 17.40
C LYS A 141 7.33 1.53 17.86
N GLU A 142 6.44 2.50 17.63
CA GLU A 142 6.58 3.87 18.15
C GLU A 142 6.52 3.96 19.68
N ALA A 143 5.77 3.05 20.32
CA ALA A 143 5.67 3.01 21.79
C ALA A 143 6.90 2.42 22.49
N GLN A 144 7.89 1.93 21.75
CA GLN A 144 9.17 1.47 22.29
C GLN A 144 10.31 2.35 21.77
N PRO A 145 10.88 3.23 22.62
CA PRO A 145 11.95 4.14 22.25
C PRO A 145 13.29 3.43 22.00
#